data_AF-A0A2D0K156-F1
#
_entry.id   AF-A0A2D0K156-F1
#
_cell.length_a   1.000
_cell.length_b   1.000
_cell.length_c   1.000
_cell.angle_alpha   90.00
_cell.angle_beta   90.00
_cell.angle_gamma   90.00
#
_symmetry.space_group_name_H-M   'P 1'
#
loop_
_entity.id
_entity.type
_entity.pdbx_description
1 polymer ?
#
loop_
_entity_poly.entity_id
_entity_poly.type
_entity_poly.pdbx_seq_one_letter_code
_entity_poly.pdbx_strand_id
1 'polypeptide(L)'
;MLSKIILESNDIEFGEIDLIHINKINDKYLCFLKGVKFYSGYDYSFLQKNNKLNVMKMNRDEYLASFYIVDQANFLVEKNNIIIMALPDYWVRRNYVNIYSEILFSWNNDDAYFDWFSLSGEKKRIWLDLSFDCHGLQKKNIENDIIVDCSNITDIPSLYCCLGEAFLGKRSYLGRCLDSLYDCLIDISHSNVKVIFKNSNQMVKALNTDKIRKKYRDDYVSILIDIFKCHRFEIDLI
;
A
#
# COMPACT_ATOMS: atom_id res chain seq x y z
N MET A 1 -2.30 11.46 -10.83
CA MET A 1 -3.70 11.65 -10.39
C MET A 1 -3.72 11.47 -8.88
N LEU A 2 -4.43 12.32 -8.13
CA LEU A 2 -4.55 12.14 -6.67
C LEU A 2 -5.48 10.95 -6.43
N SER A 3 -4.96 9.87 -5.84
CA SER A 3 -5.74 8.65 -5.63
C SER A 3 -6.54 8.77 -4.34
N LYS A 4 -7.84 8.46 -4.37
CA LYS A 4 -8.73 8.64 -3.21
C LYS A 4 -9.44 7.36 -2.82
N ILE A 5 -9.86 7.31 -1.55
CA ILE A 5 -10.71 6.25 -1.02
C ILE A 5 -12.14 6.56 -1.41
N ILE A 6 -12.83 5.58 -1.97
CA ILE A 6 -14.20 5.73 -2.46
C ILE A 6 -15.18 5.28 -1.37
N LEU A 7 -16.27 6.03 -1.25
CA LEU A 7 -17.41 5.67 -0.42
C LEU A 7 -18.51 5.11 -1.30
N GLU A 8 -19.06 3.98 -0.87
CA GLU A 8 -20.12 3.28 -1.58
C GLU A 8 -21.21 2.84 -0.60
N SER A 9 -22.46 2.81 -1.06
CA SER A 9 -23.59 2.28 -0.33
C SER A 9 -24.53 1.59 -1.31
N ASN A 10 -24.92 0.35 -1.03
CA ASN A 10 -25.82 -0.45 -1.88
C ASN A 10 -25.38 -0.48 -3.36
N ASP A 11 -24.10 -0.75 -3.61
CA ASP A 11 -23.49 -0.81 -4.95
C ASP A 11 -23.52 0.54 -5.71
N ILE A 12 -23.73 1.65 -4.99
CA ILE A 12 -23.68 3.01 -5.54
C ILE A 12 -22.49 3.75 -4.91
N GLU A 13 -21.47 4.04 -5.73
CA GLU A 13 -20.41 4.97 -5.34
C GLU A 13 -20.99 6.39 -5.24
N PHE A 14 -20.96 6.97 -4.04
CA PHE A 14 -21.61 8.27 -3.80
C PHE A 14 -20.62 9.40 -3.50
N GLY A 15 -19.35 9.07 -3.26
CA GLY A 15 -18.34 10.07 -3.00
C GLY A 15 -16.96 9.49 -2.72
N GLU A 16 -16.08 10.37 -2.28
CA GLU A 16 -14.69 10.09 -1.97
C GLU A 16 -14.27 10.79 -0.69
N ILE A 17 -13.20 10.29 -0.06
CA ILE A 17 -12.60 10.88 1.13
C ILE A 17 -11.10 11.01 0.98
N ASP A 18 -10.53 12.00 1.67
CA ASP A 18 -9.10 12.19 1.73
C ASP A 18 -8.46 11.28 2.80
N LEU A 19 -9.14 11.10 3.93
CA LEU A 19 -8.67 10.25 5.02
C LEU A 19 -9.82 9.63 5.83
N ILE A 20 -9.66 8.39 6.27
CA ILE A 20 -10.50 7.72 7.26
C ILE A 20 -9.66 7.33 8.48
N HIS A 21 -10.22 7.54 9.66
CA HIS A 21 -9.69 7.01 10.91
C HIS A 21 -10.79 6.34 11.72
N ILE A 22 -10.56 5.09 12.12
CA ILE A 22 -11.52 4.23 12.80
C ILE A 22 -11.03 3.91 14.21
N ASN A 23 -11.86 4.24 15.20
CA ASN A 23 -11.66 3.86 16.59
C ASN A 23 -12.75 2.91 17.05
N LYS A 24 -12.39 1.85 17.77
CA LYS A 24 -13.37 0.93 18.35
C LYS A 24 -13.80 1.45 19.72
N ILE A 25 -15.10 1.59 19.94
CA ILE A 25 -15.71 1.97 21.21
C ILE A 25 -16.72 0.88 21.58
N ASN A 26 -16.38 0.04 22.55
CA ASN A 26 -17.14 -1.17 22.90
C ASN A 26 -17.36 -2.08 21.69
N ASP A 27 -18.61 -2.32 21.32
CA ASP A 27 -19.06 -3.10 20.17
C ASP A 27 -19.19 -2.30 18.87
N LYS A 28 -19.04 -0.97 18.94
CA LYS A 28 -19.19 -0.04 17.83
C LYS A 28 -17.85 0.52 17.35
N TYR A 29 -17.91 1.19 16.21
CA TYR A 29 -16.82 1.97 15.64
C TYR A 29 -17.24 3.44 15.54
N LEU A 30 -16.32 4.32 15.93
CA LEU A 30 -16.36 5.74 15.62
C LEU A 30 -15.44 5.96 14.42
N CYS A 31 -16.01 6.31 13.28
CA CYS A 31 -15.27 6.54 12.04
C CYS A 31 -15.26 8.04 11.75
N PHE A 32 -14.06 8.61 11.69
CA PHE A 32 -13.81 9.98 11.25
C PHE A 32 -13.46 9.96 9.77
N LEU A 33 -14.26 10.64 8.95
CA LEU A 33 -14.08 10.81 7.52
C LEU A 33 -13.67 12.26 7.25
N LYS A 34 -12.48 12.47 6.67
CA LYS A 34 -11.92 13.78 6.38
C LYS A 34 -12.04 14.11 4.89
N GLY A 35 -12.45 15.35 4.59
CA GLY A 35 -12.47 15.86 3.22
C GLY A 35 -13.44 15.11 2.30
N VAL A 36 -14.62 14.77 2.82
CA VAL A 36 -15.66 14.08 2.08
C VAL A 36 -16.10 14.93 0.88
N LYS A 37 -16.11 14.35 -0.32
CA LYS A 37 -16.66 14.98 -1.52
C LYS A 37 -17.68 14.04 -2.14
N PHE A 38 -18.91 14.51 -2.25
CA PHE A 38 -19.98 13.77 -2.91
C PHE A 38 -19.90 13.94 -4.42
N TYR A 39 -20.26 12.90 -5.17
CA TYR A 39 -20.43 13.05 -6.62
C TYR A 39 -21.72 13.82 -6.93
N SER A 40 -21.84 14.31 -8.16
CA SER A 40 -22.96 15.16 -8.59
C SER A 40 -24.30 14.46 -8.34
N GLY A 41 -25.19 15.13 -7.60
CA GLY A 41 -26.52 14.61 -7.28
C GLY A 41 -26.58 13.73 -6.02
N TYR A 42 -25.46 13.53 -5.34
CA TYR A 42 -25.41 12.84 -4.04
C TYR A 42 -25.08 13.80 -2.91
N ASP A 43 -25.48 13.40 -1.69
CA ASP A 43 -25.29 14.18 -0.47
C ASP A 43 -25.16 13.25 0.74
N TYR A 44 -25.27 13.84 1.94
CA TYR A 44 -25.16 13.12 3.21
C TYR A 44 -26.29 12.11 3.46
N SER A 45 -27.33 12.03 2.63
CA SER A 45 -28.40 11.03 2.76
C SER A 45 -27.90 9.59 2.70
N PHE A 46 -26.79 9.36 1.98
CA PHE A 46 -26.10 8.06 1.95
C PHE A 46 -25.50 7.66 3.29
N LEU A 47 -25.26 8.62 4.18
CA LEU A 47 -24.66 8.42 5.50
C LEU A 47 -25.69 8.39 6.64
N GLN A 48 -26.95 8.13 6.32
CA GLN A 48 -28.02 8.02 7.32
C GLN A 48 -28.01 6.68 8.05
N LYS A 49 -28.65 6.68 9.23
CA LYS A 49 -28.86 5.48 10.05
C LYS A 49 -29.48 4.33 9.24
N ASN A 50 -29.01 3.12 9.50
CA ASN A 50 -29.34 1.86 8.83
C ASN A 50 -28.81 1.70 7.41
N ASN A 51 -28.16 2.72 6.82
CA ASN A 51 -27.46 2.52 5.57
C ASN A 51 -26.17 1.73 5.80
N LYS A 52 -25.82 0.94 4.78
CA LYS A 52 -24.51 0.30 4.69
C LYS A 52 -23.51 1.29 4.10
N LEU A 53 -22.34 1.38 4.72
CA LEU A 53 -21.20 2.14 4.21
C LEU A 53 -20.05 1.20 3.89
N ASN A 54 -19.71 1.11 2.62
CA ASN A 54 -18.52 0.47 2.13
C ASN A 54 -17.43 1.53 1.90
N VAL A 55 -16.22 1.21 2.34
CA VAL A 55 -15.02 2.01 2.12
C VAL A 55 -14.13 1.20 1.19
N MET A 56 -14.01 1.63 -0.06
CA MET A 56 -13.29 0.89 -1.09
C MET A 56 -11.81 1.27 -1.14
N LYS A 57 -10.97 0.32 -1.55
CA LYS A 57 -9.63 0.64 -2.04
C LYS A 57 -9.71 1.46 -3.32
N MET A 58 -8.62 2.12 -3.66
CA MET A 58 -8.57 2.99 -4.85
C MET A 58 -8.68 2.25 -6.18
N ASN A 59 -8.25 1.00 -6.26
CA ASN A 59 -8.39 0.16 -7.45
C ASN A 59 -9.81 -0.38 -7.62
N ARG A 60 -10.70 -0.15 -6.65
CA ARG A 60 -12.12 -0.55 -6.65
C ARG A 60 -12.37 -2.06 -6.65
N ASP A 61 -11.32 -2.87 -6.58
CA ASP A 61 -11.44 -4.33 -6.60
C ASP A 61 -11.81 -4.92 -5.23
N GLU A 62 -11.52 -4.21 -4.14
CA GLU A 62 -11.77 -4.69 -2.78
C GLU A 62 -12.20 -3.57 -1.83
N TYR A 63 -12.93 -3.96 -0.77
CA TYR A 63 -13.27 -3.09 0.34
C TYR A 63 -12.17 -3.06 1.41
N LEU A 64 -11.81 -1.86 1.87
CA LEU A 64 -11.04 -1.64 3.09
C LEU A 64 -11.88 -1.96 4.33
N ALA A 65 -13.16 -1.57 4.32
CA ALA A 65 -14.09 -1.82 5.41
C ALA A 65 -15.55 -1.75 4.94
N SER A 66 -16.44 -2.39 5.70
CA SER A 66 -17.89 -2.30 5.54
C SER A 66 -18.56 -2.11 6.91
N PHE A 67 -19.53 -1.21 6.98
CA PHE A 67 -20.20 -0.80 8.20
C PHE A 67 -21.72 -0.66 8.02
N TYR A 68 -22.48 -0.83 9.10
CA TYR A 68 -23.85 -0.34 9.23
C TYR A 68 -23.88 0.92 10.08
N ILE A 69 -24.42 2.00 9.55
CA ILE A 69 -24.48 3.28 10.26
C ILE A 69 -25.53 3.18 11.37
N VAL A 70 -25.11 3.37 12.61
CA VAL A 70 -25.99 3.37 13.79
C VAL A 70 -26.50 4.78 14.07
N ASP A 71 -25.59 5.74 13.95
CA ASP A 71 -25.84 7.14 14.22
C ASP A 71 -24.84 8.00 13.46
N GLN A 72 -25.22 9.25 13.21
CA GLN A 72 -24.36 10.23 12.55
C GLN A 72 -24.26 11.45 13.45
N ALA A 73 -23.03 11.89 13.72
CA ALA A 73 -22.79 13.18 14.34
C ALA A 73 -22.13 14.08 13.30
N ASN A 74 -22.94 14.94 12.67
CA ASN A 74 -22.47 15.92 11.72
C ASN A 74 -21.62 16.97 12.44
N PHE A 75 -20.31 16.75 12.52
CA PHE A 75 -19.38 17.74 13.04
C PHE A 75 -18.70 18.49 11.89
N LEU A 76 -19.10 19.76 11.72
CA LEU A 76 -18.42 20.82 10.97
C LEU A 76 -18.48 20.71 9.44
N VAL A 77 -19.61 21.16 8.88
CA VAL A 77 -19.84 21.39 7.45
C VAL A 77 -18.75 22.27 6.81
N GLU A 78 -18.11 23.15 7.57
CA GLU A 78 -17.10 24.10 7.05
C GLU A 78 -15.84 23.43 6.46
N LYS A 79 -15.56 22.16 6.76
CA LYS A 79 -14.38 21.42 6.26
C LYS A 79 -14.69 20.10 5.57
N ASN A 80 -15.96 19.81 5.30
CA ASN A 80 -16.42 18.52 4.77
C ASN A 80 -15.90 17.31 5.58
N ASN A 81 -15.87 17.42 6.91
CA ASN A 81 -15.51 16.30 7.77
C ASN A 81 -16.79 15.69 8.37
N ILE A 82 -16.81 14.37 8.52
CA ILE A 82 -17.98 13.64 9.02
C ILE A 82 -17.53 12.65 10.08
N ILE A 83 -18.28 12.55 11.17
CA ILE A 83 -18.12 11.49 12.17
C ILE A 83 -19.36 10.62 12.14
N ILE A 84 -19.16 9.33 11.92
CA ILE A 84 -20.23 8.34 12.01
C ILE A 84 -19.94 7.35 13.14
N MET A 85 -21.00 6.92 13.80
CA MET A 85 -20.97 5.76 14.67
C MET A 85 -21.57 4.59 13.90
N ALA A 86 -20.84 3.49 13.82
CA ALA A 86 -21.23 2.37 12.98
C ALA A 86 -20.96 1.02 13.66
N LEU A 87 -21.74 0.02 13.28
CA LEU A 87 -21.48 -1.38 13.59
C LEU A 87 -20.71 -2.01 12.44
N PRO A 88 -19.83 -2.99 12.69
CA PRO A 88 -19.21 -3.74 11.61
C PRO A 88 -20.27 -4.57 10.86
N ASP A 89 -20.20 -4.60 9.53
CA ASP A 89 -20.90 -5.59 8.72
C ASP A 89 -20.07 -6.89 8.60
N TYR A 90 -18.75 -6.76 8.44
CA TYR A 90 -17.77 -7.86 8.43
C TYR A 90 -16.56 -7.56 9.32
N TRP A 91 -15.49 -8.38 9.27
CA TRP A 91 -14.25 -8.17 10.01
C TRP A 91 -13.51 -6.89 9.58
N VAL A 92 -13.73 -5.80 10.33
CA VAL A 92 -13.02 -4.53 10.13
C VAL A 92 -11.61 -4.59 10.73
N ARG A 93 -10.59 -4.65 9.87
CA ARG A 93 -9.18 -4.54 10.28
C ARG A 93 -8.80 -3.07 10.49
N ARG A 94 -9.31 -2.43 11.54
CA ARG A 94 -9.16 -0.98 11.79
C ARG A 94 -7.72 -0.45 11.62
N ASN A 95 -6.72 -1.19 12.12
CA ASN A 95 -5.32 -0.77 12.04
C ASN A 95 -4.85 -0.72 10.58
N TYR A 96 -5.23 -1.73 9.78
CA TYR A 96 -4.93 -1.76 8.35
C TYR A 96 -5.56 -0.57 7.63
N VAL A 97 -6.86 -0.32 7.86
CA VAL A 97 -7.61 0.76 7.21
C VAL A 97 -7.02 2.13 7.57
N ASN A 98 -6.73 2.37 8.85
CA ASN A 98 -6.13 3.63 9.30
C ASN A 98 -4.75 3.85 8.67
N ILE A 99 -3.87 2.85 8.71
CA ILE A 99 -2.52 2.96 8.13
C ILE A 99 -2.60 3.16 6.60
N TYR A 100 -3.44 2.39 5.91
CA TYR A 100 -3.64 2.52 4.46
C TYR A 100 -4.06 3.95 4.10
N SER A 101 -5.06 4.46 4.82
CA SER A 101 -5.57 5.81 4.60
C SER A 101 -4.56 6.89 4.95
N GLU A 102 -3.77 6.73 6.01
CA GLU A 102 -2.73 7.67 6.42
C GLU A 102 -1.60 7.77 5.38
N ILE A 103 -1.11 6.63 4.89
CA ILE A 103 -0.06 6.58 3.86
C ILE A 103 -0.57 7.23 2.57
N LEU A 104 -1.77 6.87 2.12
CA LEU A 104 -2.37 7.46 0.92
C LEU A 104 -2.55 8.98 1.06
N PHE A 105 -3.06 9.43 2.20
CA PHE A 105 -3.21 10.85 2.47
C PHE A 105 -1.87 11.58 2.41
N SER A 106 -0.80 11.01 2.98
CA SER A 106 0.55 11.57 2.86
C SER A 106 1.01 11.65 1.40
N TRP A 107 0.82 10.57 0.61
CA TRP A 107 1.25 10.54 -0.79
C TRP A 107 0.62 11.63 -1.64
N ASN A 108 -0.66 11.91 -1.39
CA ASN A 108 -1.43 12.94 -2.06
C ASN A 108 -1.02 14.38 -1.70
N ASN A 109 -0.45 14.57 -0.52
CA ASN A 109 0.03 15.88 -0.07
C ASN A 109 1.55 16.07 -0.29
N ASP A 110 2.17 15.10 -0.96
CA ASP A 110 3.62 14.94 -1.11
C ASP A 110 4.41 15.19 0.19
N ASP A 111 3.85 14.72 1.29
CA ASP A 111 4.46 14.85 2.60
C ASP A 111 5.65 13.89 2.69
N ALA A 112 6.86 14.45 2.58
CA ALA A 112 8.12 13.73 2.65
C ALA A 112 8.35 13.02 4.01
N TYR A 113 7.52 13.29 5.02
CA TYR A 113 7.65 12.70 6.35
C TYR A 113 7.27 11.20 6.41
N PHE A 114 6.59 10.70 5.39
CA PHE A 114 6.12 9.31 5.29
C PHE A 114 6.80 8.60 4.11
N ASP A 115 8.07 8.26 4.29
CA ASP A 115 8.81 7.38 3.39
C ASP A 115 8.90 5.97 3.96
N TRP A 116 8.98 4.94 3.12
CA TRP A 116 8.90 3.54 3.54
C TRP A 116 10.02 3.16 4.51
N PHE A 117 11.20 3.77 4.42
CA PHE A 117 12.33 3.42 5.27
C PHE A 117 12.11 3.80 6.74
N SER A 118 11.26 4.79 7.02
CA SER A 118 10.90 5.19 8.40
C SER A 118 9.76 4.35 8.99
N LEU A 119 9.11 3.51 8.17
CA LEU A 119 7.96 2.72 8.58
C LEU A 119 8.35 1.42 9.29
N SER A 120 7.46 0.94 10.16
CA SER A 120 7.56 -0.42 10.71
C SER A 120 7.30 -1.48 9.64
N GLY A 121 7.74 -2.72 9.86
CA GLY A 121 7.56 -3.82 8.90
C GLY A 121 6.08 -4.10 8.55
N GLU A 122 5.14 -3.87 9.47
CA GLU A 122 3.69 -3.96 9.18
C GLU A 122 3.25 -2.83 8.23
N LYS A 123 3.64 -1.59 8.53
CA LYS A 123 3.31 -0.43 7.70
C LYS A 123 3.93 -0.52 6.31
N LYS A 124 5.14 -1.09 6.18
CA LYS A 124 5.78 -1.37 4.87
C LYS A 124 4.99 -2.38 4.03
N ARG A 125 4.33 -3.37 4.64
CA ARG A 125 3.45 -4.28 3.89
C ARG A 125 2.23 -3.56 3.33
N ILE A 126 1.65 -2.67 4.12
CA ILE A 126 0.53 -1.84 3.69
C ILE A 126 0.96 -0.84 2.61
N TRP A 127 2.18 -0.30 2.71
CA TRP A 127 2.80 0.49 1.64
C TRP A 127 2.88 -0.29 0.33
N LEU A 128 3.31 -1.56 0.36
CA LEU A 128 3.38 -2.40 -0.83
C LEU A 128 1.99 -2.69 -1.42
N ASP A 129 1.01 -3.00 -0.58
CA ASP A 129 -0.39 -3.17 -1.04
C ASP A 129 -0.89 -1.88 -1.72
N LEU A 130 -0.66 -0.73 -1.10
CA LEU A 130 -1.04 0.57 -1.67
C LEU A 130 -0.28 0.90 -2.96
N SER A 131 1.00 0.51 -3.04
CA SER A 131 1.83 0.68 -4.24
C SER A 131 1.24 -0.11 -5.42
N PHE A 132 0.79 -1.34 -5.15
CA PHE A 132 0.10 -2.18 -6.12
C PHE A 132 -1.26 -1.60 -6.50
N ASP A 133 -2.07 -1.16 -5.53
CA ASP A 133 -3.38 -0.56 -5.82
C ASP A 133 -3.26 0.72 -6.65
N CYS A 134 -2.19 1.51 -6.47
CA CYS A 134 -1.94 2.75 -7.22
C CYS A 134 -1.45 2.51 -8.65
N HIS A 135 -0.57 1.52 -8.83
CA HIS A 135 0.21 1.40 -10.06
C HIS A 135 0.02 0.08 -10.81
N GLY A 136 -0.60 -0.91 -10.17
CA GLY A 136 -0.77 -2.26 -10.69
C GLY A 136 0.55 -2.93 -11.05
N LEU A 137 0.47 -3.88 -11.99
CA LEU A 137 1.62 -4.43 -12.69
C LEU A 137 2.01 -3.48 -13.82
N GLN A 138 3.24 -2.97 -13.76
CA GLN A 138 3.75 -2.07 -14.79
C GLN A 138 4.57 -2.83 -15.81
N LYS A 139 4.30 -2.56 -17.10
CA LYS A 139 5.20 -2.90 -18.20
C LYS A 139 6.16 -1.75 -18.42
N LYS A 140 7.46 -2.02 -18.35
CA LYS A 140 8.48 -0.97 -18.51
C LYS A 140 9.66 -1.49 -19.31
N ASN A 141 10.14 -0.67 -20.23
CA ASN A 141 11.44 -0.86 -20.85
C ASN A 141 12.50 -0.14 -20.01
N ILE A 142 13.49 -0.89 -19.53
CA ILE A 142 14.61 -0.34 -18.77
C ILE A 142 15.83 -0.29 -19.68
N GLU A 143 16.38 0.91 -19.83
CA GLU A 143 17.49 1.21 -20.74
C GLU A 143 18.80 1.51 -20.00
N ASN A 144 18.73 1.70 -18.68
CA ASN A 144 19.86 2.09 -17.85
C ASN A 144 20.04 1.11 -16.69
N ASP A 145 21.26 1.03 -16.18
CA ASP A 145 21.57 0.28 -14.96
C ASP A 145 20.70 0.74 -13.79
N ILE A 146 20.31 -0.25 -12.99
CA ILE A 146 19.41 -0.07 -11.86
C ILE A 146 20.24 -0.06 -10.59
N ILE A 147 20.14 1.01 -9.82
CA ILE A 147 20.84 1.12 -8.54
C ILE A 147 19.83 0.85 -7.41
N VAL A 148 20.08 -0.22 -6.67
CA VAL A 148 19.33 -0.58 -5.46
C VAL A 148 20.20 -0.19 -4.26
N ASP A 149 19.86 0.89 -3.56
CA ASP A 149 20.57 1.29 -2.34
C ASP A 149 20.06 0.51 -1.13
N CYS A 150 20.84 -0.46 -0.69
CA CYS A 150 20.50 -1.36 0.41
C CYS A 150 20.66 -0.75 1.81
N SER A 151 21.09 0.51 1.94
CA SER A 151 21.37 1.15 3.24
C SER A 151 20.20 1.06 4.23
N ASN A 152 18.97 1.13 3.72
CA ASN A 152 17.75 1.13 4.53
C ASN A 152 17.00 -0.22 4.56
N ILE A 153 17.57 -1.27 3.97
CA ILE A 153 16.93 -2.61 3.95
C ILE A 153 17.17 -3.28 5.29
N THR A 154 16.12 -3.33 6.12
CA THR A 154 16.16 -3.90 7.48
C THR A 154 15.30 -5.15 7.63
N ASP A 155 14.39 -5.42 6.70
CA ASP A 155 13.53 -6.59 6.65
C ASP A 155 13.07 -6.89 5.21
N ILE A 156 12.39 -8.02 5.01
CA ILE A 156 11.88 -8.44 3.69
C ILE A 156 10.96 -7.38 3.05
N PRO A 157 9.97 -6.78 3.75
CA PRO A 157 9.19 -5.69 3.17
C PRO A 157 10.03 -4.50 2.69
N SER A 158 11.08 -4.11 3.44
CA SER A 158 11.99 -3.03 3.05
C SER A 158 12.67 -3.28 1.71
N LEU A 159 13.07 -4.53 1.44
CA LEU A 159 13.64 -4.91 0.14
C LEU A 159 12.65 -4.61 -0.99
N TYR A 160 11.40 -5.05 -0.87
CA TYR A 160 10.42 -4.88 -1.95
C TYR A 160 10.01 -3.43 -2.16
N CYS A 161 9.95 -2.62 -1.10
CA CYS A 161 9.76 -1.17 -1.25
C CYS A 161 10.92 -0.57 -2.06
N CYS A 162 12.15 -0.90 -1.70
CA CYS A 162 13.35 -0.40 -2.38
C CYS A 162 13.43 -0.86 -3.85
N LEU A 163 13.10 -2.12 -4.14
CA LEU A 163 13.08 -2.65 -5.51
C LEU A 163 12.04 -1.95 -6.39
N GLY A 164 10.83 -1.74 -5.88
CA GLY A 164 9.79 -1.01 -6.57
C GLY A 164 10.26 0.39 -6.99
N GLU A 165 10.87 1.12 -6.06
CA GLU A 165 11.35 2.47 -6.33
C GLU A 165 12.56 2.51 -7.26
N ALA A 166 13.49 1.57 -7.13
CA ALA A 166 14.68 1.50 -7.99
C ALA A 166 14.32 1.20 -9.46
N PHE A 167 13.38 0.29 -9.70
CA PHE A 167 13.00 -0.12 -11.06
C PHE A 167 12.01 0.85 -11.71
N LEU A 168 10.98 1.24 -10.96
CA LEU A 168 9.78 1.84 -11.53
C LEU A 168 9.56 3.29 -11.06
N GLY A 169 10.25 3.73 -10.00
CA GLY A 169 10.17 5.07 -9.44
C GLY A 169 9.38 5.13 -8.12
N LYS A 170 9.40 6.29 -7.45
CA LYS A 170 8.80 6.53 -6.13
C LYS A 170 7.43 5.87 -5.97
N ARG A 171 7.22 5.14 -4.86
CA ARG A 171 5.95 4.43 -4.50
C ARG A 171 5.51 3.32 -5.48
N SER A 172 6.38 2.89 -6.39
CA SER A 172 6.02 1.83 -7.33
C SER A 172 6.11 0.45 -6.70
N TYR A 173 5.44 -0.52 -7.34
CA TYR A 173 5.36 -1.90 -6.88
C TYR A 173 6.19 -2.83 -7.78
N LEU A 174 7.07 -3.63 -7.17
CA LEU A 174 7.79 -4.71 -7.85
C LEU A 174 7.77 -5.98 -6.98
N GLY A 175 6.56 -6.44 -6.67
CA GLY A 175 6.33 -7.61 -5.83
C GLY A 175 6.31 -7.31 -4.33
N ARG A 176 5.90 -8.31 -3.55
CA ARG A 176 5.93 -8.34 -2.06
C ARG A 176 6.49 -9.64 -1.48
N CYS A 177 6.83 -10.58 -2.36
CA CYS A 177 7.49 -11.86 -2.09
C CYS A 177 8.21 -12.33 -3.36
N LEU A 178 8.99 -13.40 -3.23
CA LEU A 178 9.84 -13.92 -4.31
C LEU A 178 9.01 -14.30 -5.55
N ASP A 179 7.87 -14.97 -5.36
CA ASP A 179 6.97 -15.36 -6.46
C ASP A 179 6.43 -14.13 -7.19
N SER A 180 5.89 -13.16 -6.46
CA SER A 180 5.35 -11.94 -7.08
C SER A 180 6.43 -11.07 -7.74
N LEU A 181 7.69 -11.13 -7.27
CA LEU A 181 8.81 -10.46 -7.93
C LEU A 181 9.12 -11.14 -9.25
N TYR A 182 9.20 -12.47 -9.25
CA TYR A 182 9.38 -13.26 -10.47
C TYR A 182 8.32 -12.89 -11.51
N ASP A 183 7.04 -12.88 -11.12
CA ASP A 183 5.93 -12.51 -11.99
C ASP A 183 6.06 -11.07 -12.52
N CYS A 184 6.42 -10.10 -11.67
CA CYS A 184 6.61 -8.71 -12.09
C CYS A 184 7.74 -8.56 -13.13
N LEU A 185 8.82 -9.33 -13.00
CA LEU A 185 9.96 -9.24 -13.91
C LEU A 185 9.69 -9.83 -15.30
N ILE A 186 8.62 -10.61 -15.49
CA ILE A 186 8.19 -11.09 -16.82
C ILE A 186 7.83 -9.89 -17.72
N ASP A 187 7.22 -8.87 -17.15
CA ASP A 187 6.69 -7.70 -17.86
C ASP A 187 7.71 -6.55 -17.99
N ILE A 188 8.95 -6.75 -17.53
CA ILE A 188 10.06 -5.80 -17.65
C ILE A 188 10.96 -6.20 -18.81
N SER A 189 10.97 -5.40 -19.86
CA SER A 189 11.91 -5.54 -20.97
C SER A 189 13.19 -4.77 -20.68
N HIS A 190 14.33 -5.32 -21.10
CA HIS A 190 15.63 -4.66 -20.98
C HIS A 190 16.62 -5.25 -21.98
N SER A 191 17.74 -4.55 -22.20
CA SER A 191 18.87 -5.05 -22.99
C SER A 191 20.20 -4.72 -22.28
N ASN A 192 20.89 -5.75 -21.80
CA ASN A 192 22.18 -5.63 -21.11
C ASN A 192 22.16 -4.67 -19.91
N VAL A 193 21.09 -4.69 -19.11
CA VAL A 193 20.97 -3.88 -17.90
C VAL A 193 21.54 -4.63 -16.70
N LYS A 194 22.36 -3.93 -15.91
CA LYS A 194 22.86 -4.43 -14.63
C LYS A 194 22.02 -3.90 -13.47
N VAL A 195 21.77 -4.75 -12.47
CA VAL A 195 21.22 -4.38 -11.17
C VAL A 195 22.35 -4.35 -10.15
N ILE A 196 22.64 -3.15 -9.64
CA ILE A 196 23.73 -2.87 -8.71
C ILE A 196 23.13 -2.69 -7.31
N PHE A 197 23.34 -3.67 -6.44
CA PHE A 197 22.97 -3.58 -5.03
C PHE A 197 24.10 -2.91 -4.26
N LYS A 198 23.98 -1.60 -4.04
CA LYS A 198 24.93 -0.81 -3.24
C LYS A 198 24.69 -1.05 -1.75
N ASN A 199 25.75 -1.07 -0.96
CA ASN A 199 25.69 -1.33 0.48
C ASN A 199 25.05 -2.71 0.80
N SER A 200 25.26 -3.67 -0.12
CA SER A 200 24.63 -4.99 -0.12
C SER A 200 24.86 -5.79 1.17
N ASN A 201 25.98 -5.55 1.86
CA ASN A 201 26.29 -6.14 3.16
C ASN A 201 25.17 -5.92 4.21
N GLN A 202 24.49 -4.77 4.17
CA GLN A 202 23.38 -4.48 5.09
C GLN A 202 22.17 -5.38 4.79
N MET A 203 21.79 -5.50 3.51
CA MET A 203 20.72 -6.39 3.06
C MET A 203 21.03 -7.84 3.39
N VAL A 204 22.25 -8.32 3.11
CA VAL A 204 22.67 -9.71 3.39
C VAL A 204 22.52 -10.01 4.88
N LYS A 205 22.99 -9.13 5.77
CA LYS A 205 22.83 -9.29 7.22
C LYS A 205 21.36 -9.33 7.65
N ALA A 206 20.52 -8.48 7.08
CA ALA A 206 19.10 -8.39 7.42
C ALA A 206 18.29 -9.60 6.93
N LEU A 207 18.62 -10.13 5.75
CA LEU A 207 17.78 -11.11 5.06
C LEU A 207 18.29 -12.56 5.15
N ASN A 208 19.59 -12.79 5.34
CA ASN A 208 20.15 -14.15 5.47
C ASN A 208 20.28 -14.58 6.95
N THR A 209 19.23 -14.38 7.74
CA THR A 209 19.17 -14.86 9.12
C THR A 209 18.84 -16.35 9.17
N ASP A 210 19.24 -17.06 10.23
CA ASP A 210 18.94 -18.50 10.39
C ASP A 210 17.43 -18.80 10.35
N LYS A 211 16.61 -17.88 10.87
CA LYS A 211 15.15 -17.98 10.80
C LYS A 211 14.66 -17.95 9.35
N ILE A 212 15.20 -17.04 8.54
CA ILE A 212 14.82 -16.91 7.12
C ILE A 212 15.35 -18.11 6.33
N ARG A 213 16.61 -18.51 6.54
CA ARG A 213 17.19 -19.73 5.95
C ARG A 213 16.36 -20.96 6.23
N LYS A 214 15.91 -21.17 7.48
CA LYS A 214 15.05 -22.31 7.82
C LYS A 214 13.71 -22.27 7.06
N LYS A 215 13.15 -21.08 6.85
CA LYS A 215 11.88 -20.91 6.13
C LYS A 215 12.02 -21.18 4.63
N TYR A 216 13.06 -20.66 4.00
CA TYR A 216 13.26 -20.72 2.55
C TYR A 216 14.20 -21.85 2.09
N ARG A 217 14.83 -22.54 3.05
CA ARG A 217 15.82 -23.61 2.85
C ARG A 217 17.11 -23.17 2.14
N ASP A 218 17.34 -21.87 2.03
CA ASP A 218 18.54 -21.27 1.44
C ASP A 218 18.68 -19.80 1.92
N ASP A 219 19.79 -19.17 1.56
CA ASP A 219 20.02 -17.75 1.68
C ASP A 219 19.03 -16.96 0.82
N TYR A 220 18.27 -16.06 1.46
CA TYR A 220 17.24 -15.27 0.79
C TYR A 220 17.80 -14.42 -0.36
N VAL A 221 18.97 -13.81 -0.13
CA VAL A 221 19.65 -13.00 -1.15
C VAL A 221 20.13 -13.87 -2.32
N SER A 222 20.52 -15.12 -2.09
CA SER A 222 20.91 -16.03 -3.19
C SER A 222 19.70 -16.33 -4.09
N ILE A 223 18.54 -16.67 -3.50
CA ILE A 223 17.30 -16.89 -4.25
C ILE A 223 16.89 -15.64 -5.02
N LEU A 224 17.00 -14.46 -4.41
CA LEU A 224 16.72 -13.17 -5.06
C LEU A 224 17.58 -12.97 -6.31
N ILE A 225 18.89 -13.22 -6.20
CA ILE A 225 19.83 -13.09 -7.32
C ILE A 225 19.50 -14.07 -8.44
N ASP A 226 19.14 -15.30 -8.10
CA ASP A 226 18.78 -16.32 -9.09
C ASP A 226 17.51 -15.95 -9.84
N ILE A 227 16.52 -15.33 -9.18
CA ILE A 227 15.35 -14.76 -9.85
C ILE A 227 15.78 -13.71 -10.87
N PHE A 228 16.58 -12.72 -10.48
CA PHE A 228 17.02 -11.69 -11.44
C PHE A 228 17.81 -12.28 -12.63
N LYS A 229 18.68 -13.27 -12.37
CA LYS A 229 19.44 -13.97 -13.43
C LYS A 229 18.52 -14.77 -14.35
N CYS A 230 17.46 -15.40 -13.85
CA CYS A 230 16.45 -16.06 -14.68
C CYS A 230 15.80 -15.08 -15.67
N HIS A 231 15.66 -13.82 -15.27
CA HIS A 231 15.18 -12.71 -16.11
C HIS A 231 16.31 -11.97 -16.84
N ARG A 232 17.49 -12.59 -16.95
CA ARG A 232 18.65 -12.12 -17.72
C ARG A 232 19.29 -10.81 -17.25
N PHE A 233 19.02 -10.37 -16.02
CA PHE A 233 19.75 -9.25 -15.43
C PHE A 233 21.15 -9.69 -15.01
N GLU A 234 22.14 -8.82 -15.23
CA GLU A 234 23.44 -8.93 -14.59
C GLU A 234 23.35 -8.35 -13.17
N ILE A 235 24.01 -8.99 -12.19
CA ILE A 235 23.88 -8.60 -10.78
C ILE A 235 25.25 -8.34 -10.17
N ASP A 236 25.40 -7.14 -9.60
CA ASP A 236 26.54 -6.76 -8.78
C ASP A 236 26.10 -6.48 -7.34
N LEU A 237 26.84 -7.04 -6.39
CA LEU A 237 26.72 -6.72 -4.97
C LEU A 237 27.97 -5.93 -4.56
N ILE A 238 27.79 -4.66 -4.21
CA ILE A 238 28.89 -3.77 -3.76
C ILE A 238 28.58 -3.10 -2.43
#